data_AF-A0A7S8WV61-F1
#
_entry.id   AF-A0A7S8WV61-F1
#
_cell.length_a   1.000
_cell.length_b   1.000
_cell.length_c   1.000
_cell.angle_alpha   90.00
_cell.angle_beta   90.00
_cell.angle_gamma   90.00
#
_symmetry.space_group_name_H-M   'P 1'
#
loop_
_entity.id
_entity.type
_entity.pdbx_description
1 polymer ?
#
loop_
_entity_poly.entity_id
_entity_poly.type
_entity_poly.pdbx_seq_one_letter_code
_entity_poly.pdbx_strand_id
1 'polypeptide(L)'
;ADRSGKSIPWAQLSNSGDALKIIVPSHNGNVMCGCSNYSGMVTSYDMSENEMGYRGSKSSAIALVKEQRVDGSYSFQVGLLRCILMAPKKGYQTEILSNKKNLSENVVVTKRPKLNKLDPWFITGFVDAEGCFSIELFKDSKAKFKYTPRLVFGINLHVKDLPILLSFKDTLGVGTVSTKGKVTNYTVKTFKDLAVIVNHFKQYPLVSSKYLVFQYWLQAYNIMATKEHFNYQGMTKLATLKNLINFGLSDNLKEAFPDFNISLIETISYNFRGIPHGMWVAGFVSGDGSFYIKLTQYGDTFHIGCIFKITLHLKDTALLEGLYCYLSKYFQNISFNKYNSRTNKGIYFSKQTVSLNISNIKDIGNIVIPFFDLFPVLGVKKMDYNDFKYIFNIILSKGHLSPEGLAQILQIRNNMNNKRTVF
;
A
#
# COMPACT_ATOMS: atom_id res chain seq x y z
N ALA A 1 31.46 -61.93 36.67
CA ALA A 1 30.60 -62.77 35.81
C ALA A 1 29.67 -61.82 35.08
N ASP A 2 30.04 -61.43 33.86
CA ASP A 2 29.44 -61.94 32.60
C ASP A 2 28.16 -61.13 32.28
N ARG A 3 27.99 -60.39 31.17
CA ARG A 3 28.63 -60.43 29.85
C ARG A 3 28.62 -59.05 29.19
N SER A 4 29.68 -58.78 28.45
CA SER A 4 29.82 -57.74 27.46
C SER A 4 29.01 -58.07 26.20
N GLY A 5 28.22 -57.11 25.71
CA GLY A 5 27.56 -57.16 24.41
C GLY A 5 27.86 -55.89 23.64
N LYS A 6 28.86 -55.95 22.75
CA LYS A 6 29.16 -54.89 21.77
C LYS A 6 28.02 -54.85 20.73
N SER A 7 27.34 -53.72 20.58
CA SER A 7 26.44 -53.48 19.45
C SER A 7 27.21 -52.86 18.28
N ILE A 8 26.95 -53.44 17.10
CA ILE A 8 27.50 -53.08 15.79
C ILE A 8 26.82 -51.77 15.31
N PRO A 9 27.50 -50.87 14.58
CA PRO A 9 26.84 -49.70 13.99
C PRO A 9 25.95 -50.17 12.83
N TRP A 10 24.63 -50.00 12.96
CA TRP A 10 23.73 -50.17 11.82
C TRP A 10 24.00 -49.08 10.78
N ALA A 11 24.38 -49.50 9.58
CA ALA A 11 24.35 -48.67 8.39
C ALA A 11 22.89 -48.28 8.07
N GLN A 12 22.64 -46.98 7.91
CA GLN A 12 21.36 -46.47 7.42
C GLN A 12 21.10 -46.96 5.99
N LEU A 13 20.00 -47.70 5.80
CA LEU A 13 19.40 -47.91 4.49
C LEU A 13 18.75 -46.60 4.02
N SER A 14 18.97 -46.25 2.75
CA SER A 14 18.64 -44.98 2.11
C SER A 14 17.14 -44.76 1.84
N ASN A 15 16.24 -45.12 2.75
CA ASN A 15 14.80 -45.08 2.47
C ASN A 15 13.89 -44.90 3.70
N SER A 16 14.41 -44.64 4.91
CA SER A 16 13.53 -44.42 6.07
C SER A 16 12.99 -42.98 6.10
N GLY A 17 11.80 -42.75 5.56
CA GLY A 17 11.11 -41.46 5.70
C GLY A 17 9.97 -41.17 4.72
N ASP A 18 9.78 -41.97 3.67
CA ASP A 18 8.75 -41.67 2.67
C ASP A 18 7.43 -42.40 2.96
N ALA A 19 6.33 -41.65 2.96
CA ALA A 19 4.98 -42.21 3.05
C ALA A 19 4.67 -43.06 1.80
N LEU A 20 4.20 -44.29 2.02
CA LEU A 20 3.76 -45.20 0.95
C LEU A 20 2.57 -44.60 0.19
N LYS A 21 2.73 -44.38 -1.12
CA LYS A 21 1.68 -43.85 -2.01
C LYS A 21 0.80 -44.99 -2.51
N ILE A 22 -0.48 -44.98 -2.17
CA ILE A 22 -1.47 -45.89 -2.75
C ILE A 22 -1.97 -45.29 -4.07
N ILE A 23 -1.93 -46.07 -5.14
CA ILE A 23 -2.40 -45.69 -6.49
C ILE A 23 -3.67 -46.50 -6.77
N VAL A 24 -4.78 -45.84 -7.09
CA VAL A 24 -6.05 -46.49 -7.47
C VAL A 24 -6.37 -46.21 -8.95
N PRO A 25 -6.54 -47.22 -9.81
CA PRO A 25 -7.00 -47.03 -11.18
C PRO A 25 -8.53 -46.86 -11.23
N SER A 26 -9.03 -45.87 -11.97
CA SER A 26 -10.46 -45.76 -12.26
C SER A 26 -10.85 -46.66 -13.45
N HIS A 27 -11.68 -47.67 -13.22
CA HIS A 27 -12.35 -48.41 -14.30
C HIS A 27 -13.78 -47.89 -14.47
N ASN A 28 -14.11 -47.47 -15.70
CA ASN A 28 -15.49 -47.39 -16.18
C ASN A 28 -15.64 -48.40 -17.31
N GLY A 29 -16.56 -49.36 -17.14
CA GLY A 29 -16.79 -50.47 -18.06
C GLY A 29 -17.78 -50.14 -19.19
N ASN A 30 -17.62 -50.89 -20.30
CA ASN A 30 -18.48 -51.05 -21.48
C ASN A 30 -18.65 -49.77 -22.35
N VAL A 31 -18.26 -49.69 -23.63
CA VAL A 31 -18.48 -50.59 -24.78
C VAL A 31 -17.45 -50.32 -25.91
N MET A 32 -17.20 -51.37 -26.72
CA MET A 32 -16.31 -51.52 -27.89
C MET A 32 -16.51 -50.50 -29.03
N CYS A 33 -15.41 -49.97 -29.61
CA CYS A 33 -14.85 -50.38 -30.92
C CYS A 33 -13.79 -49.39 -31.47
N GLY A 34 -12.54 -49.85 -31.60
CA GLY A 34 -11.62 -49.58 -32.72
C GLY A 34 -11.03 -48.17 -32.97
N CYS A 35 -9.91 -47.83 -32.32
CA CYS A 35 -8.61 -47.55 -32.99
C CYS A 35 -7.57 -46.94 -32.04
N SER A 36 -6.31 -47.28 -32.33
CA SER A 36 -5.10 -47.12 -31.54
C SER A 36 -4.40 -45.76 -31.71
N ASN A 37 -4.24 -45.01 -30.61
CA ASN A 37 -2.94 -44.54 -30.06
C ASN A 37 -3.17 -43.56 -28.90
N TYR A 38 -2.45 -43.76 -27.81
CA TYR A 38 -2.68 -43.22 -26.46
C TYR A 38 -2.65 -41.68 -26.37
N SER A 39 -3.79 -41.08 -25.99
CA SER A 39 -3.87 -39.77 -25.35
C SER A 39 -4.62 -39.88 -24.01
N GLY A 40 -4.02 -39.39 -22.93
CA GLY A 40 -4.74 -38.93 -21.73
C GLY A 40 -5.28 -40.01 -20.79
N MET A 41 -4.41 -40.55 -19.91
CA MET A 41 -4.86 -41.19 -18.68
C MET A 41 -4.69 -40.18 -17.54
N VAL A 42 -5.81 -39.75 -16.94
CA VAL A 42 -5.79 -38.87 -15.76
C VAL A 42 -5.60 -39.74 -14.53
N THR A 43 -4.49 -39.58 -13.83
CA THR A 43 -4.23 -40.17 -12.51
C THR A 43 -4.68 -39.17 -11.43
N SER A 44 -5.65 -39.55 -10.61
CA SER A 44 -5.98 -38.82 -9.38
C SER A 44 -5.23 -39.43 -8.19
N TYR A 45 -4.52 -38.60 -7.43
CA TYR A 45 -3.97 -38.98 -6.13
C TYR A 45 -5.00 -38.66 -5.06
N ASP A 46 -5.28 -39.62 -4.17
CA ASP A 46 -6.17 -39.40 -3.03
C ASP A 46 -5.33 -38.95 -1.82
N MET A 47 -5.01 -37.65 -1.73
CA MET A 47 -4.25 -37.07 -0.61
C MET A 47 -4.63 -35.61 -0.33
N SER A 48 -4.59 -35.24 0.95
CA SER A 48 -4.78 -33.88 1.49
C SER A 48 -3.58 -32.96 1.19
N GLU A 49 -3.82 -31.72 0.75
CA GLU A 49 -2.79 -30.74 0.33
C GLU A 49 -1.75 -30.38 1.40
N ASN A 50 -1.99 -30.71 2.67
CA ASN A 50 -1.13 -30.33 3.79
C ASN A 50 0.07 -31.27 4.03
N GLU A 51 0.20 -32.37 3.29
CA GLU A 51 1.26 -33.38 3.50
C GLU A 51 2.37 -33.36 2.43
N MET A 52 2.71 -32.21 1.86
CA MET A 52 3.85 -32.09 0.93
C MET A 52 5.10 -31.54 1.62
N GLY A 53 6.06 -32.43 1.88
CA GLY A 53 7.41 -32.11 2.36
C GLY A 53 8.27 -31.36 1.32
N TYR A 54 9.00 -30.36 1.82
CA TYR A 54 10.12 -29.63 1.21
C TYR A 54 9.98 -29.17 -0.26
N ARG A 55 9.44 -27.97 -0.45
CA ARG A 55 9.92 -27.06 -1.51
C ARG A 55 10.74 -25.94 -0.89
N GLY A 56 12.04 -25.95 -1.21
CA GLY A 56 12.98 -24.88 -0.89
C GLY A 56 12.46 -23.52 -1.36
N SER A 57 12.38 -22.57 -0.44
CA SER A 57 11.85 -21.23 -0.68
C SER A 57 12.86 -20.40 -1.48
N LYS A 58 12.65 -20.29 -2.80
CA LYS A 58 13.11 -19.13 -3.58
C LYS A 58 11.91 -18.23 -3.87
N SER A 59 11.63 -17.30 -2.97
CA SER A 59 10.78 -16.15 -3.28
C SER A 59 11.07 -14.98 -2.34
N SER A 60 11.79 -13.98 -2.82
CA SER A 60 11.73 -12.60 -2.32
C SER A 60 10.78 -11.80 -3.23
N ALA A 61 9.52 -12.23 -3.31
CA ALA A 61 8.48 -11.53 -4.04
C ALA A 61 7.48 -10.94 -3.02
N ILE A 62 7.56 -9.63 -2.82
CA ILE A 62 6.71 -8.89 -1.88
C ILE A 62 5.38 -8.58 -2.58
N ALA A 63 4.38 -9.42 -2.33
CA ALA A 63 2.98 -9.05 -2.50
C ALA A 63 2.38 -9.03 -1.09
N LEU A 64 2.04 -7.85 -0.59
CA LEU A 64 1.41 -7.67 0.70
C LEU A 64 0.01 -7.08 0.47
N VAL A 65 -1.00 -7.81 0.91
CA VAL A 65 -2.38 -7.33 1.04
C VAL A 65 -2.36 -6.28 2.15
N LYS A 66 -2.32 -5.01 1.75
CA LYS A 66 -2.49 -3.85 2.63
C LYS A 66 -3.97 -3.77 3.03
N GLU A 67 -4.27 -3.07 4.13
CA GLU A 67 -5.58 -2.42 4.29
C GLU A 67 -5.65 -1.30 3.23
N GLN A 68 -5.87 -1.74 2.00
CA GLN A 68 -5.83 -0.93 0.80
C GLN A 68 -7.14 -0.14 0.79
N ARG A 69 -7.06 1.18 0.62
CA ARG A 69 -8.24 1.95 0.18
C ARG A 69 -8.72 1.53 -1.24
N VAL A 70 -8.09 0.54 -1.86
CA VAL A 70 -8.42 0.04 -3.19
C VAL A 70 -9.13 -1.31 -3.03
N ASP A 71 -10.45 -1.32 -3.22
CA ASP A 71 -11.12 -2.54 -3.68
C ASP A 71 -10.57 -2.87 -5.08
N GLY A 72 -9.75 -3.92 -5.17
CA GLY A 72 -9.32 -4.50 -6.44
C GLY A 72 -7.88 -4.20 -6.83
N SER A 73 -7.05 -5.22 -6.76
CA SER A 73 -5.78 -5.31 -7.47
C SER A 73 -5.98 -5.09 -8.97
N TYR A 74 -5.49 -3.97 -9.50
CA TYR A 74 -5.33 -3.81 -10.94
C TYR A 74 -3.87 -3.51 -11.27
N SER A 75 -3.23 -4.50 -11.89
CA SER A 75 -1.93 -4.38 -12.52
C SER A 75 -2.05 -3.51 -13.78
N PHE A 76 -1.04 -2.68 -14.02
CA PHE A 76 -0.84 -2.06 -15.33
C PHE A 76 -0.45 -3.18 -16.31
N GLN A 77 -1.41 -3.63 -17.11
CA GLN A 77 -1.11 -4.44 -18.28
C GLN A 77 -1.58 -3.70 -19.53
N VAL A 78 -0.61 -3.43 -20.40
CA VAL A 78 -0.79 -2.88 -21.75
C VAL A 78 -1.23 -4.04 -22.65
N GLY A 79 -2.31 -3.85 -23.39
CA GLY A 79 -2.80 -4.83 -24.35
C GLY A 79 -3.88 -4.28 -25.27
N LEU A 80 -3.44 -3.76 -26.41
CA LEU A 80 -4.05 -3.83 -27.75
C LEU A 80 -5.54 -3.51 -27.94
N LEU A 81 -5.77 -2.45 -28.72
CA LEU A 81 -7.01 -2.21 -29.48
C LEU A 81 -7.44 -3.46 -30.26
N ARG A 82 -8.73 -3.79 -30.14
CA ARG A 82 -9.54 -4.32 -31.24
C ARG A 82 -10.90 -3.62 -31.25
N CYS A 83 -11.16 -2.93 -32.37
CA CYS A 83 -12.41 -2.30 -32.70
C CYS A 83 -13.51 -3.35 -32.91
N ILE A 84 -14.72 -3.08 -32.41
CA ILE A 84 -15.95 -3.58 -33.03
C ILE A 84 -16.84 -2.36 -33.29
N LEU A 85 -17.05 -2.12 -34.58
CA LEU A 85 -18.01 -1.19 -35.16
C LEU A 85 -19.45 -1.65 -34.83
N MET A 86 -20.31 -0.72 -34.39
CA MET A 86 -21.72 -0.75 -34.76
C MET A 86 -22.20 0.68 -35.08
N ALA A 87 -22.77 0.80 -36.26
CA ALA A 87 -23.23 2.01 -36.92
C ALA A 87 -24.55 2.56 -36.33
N PRO A 88 -24.90 3.84 -36.59
CA PRO A 88 -26.08 4.50 -36.02
C PRO A 88 -27.34 4.22 -36.86
N LYS A 89 -28.50 4.08 -36.20
CA LYS A 89 -29.82 4.17 -36.85
C LYS A 89 -30.48 5.50 -36.52
N LYS A 90 -30.74 6.29 -37.56
CA LYS A 90 -31.52 7.53 -37.57
C LYS A 90 -33.02 7.22 -37.64
N GLY A 91 -33.81 8.14 -37.08
CA GLY A 91 -35.15 8.49 -37.54
C GLY A 91 -36.28 8.05 -36.62
N TYR A 92 -36.87 8.98 -35.88
CA TYR A 92 -38.26 9.44 -36.08
C TYR A 92 -38.42 10.82 -35.41
N GLN A 93 -39.06 11.75 -36.13
CA GLN A 93 -39.59 13.00 -35.59
C GLN A 93 -41.01 12.73 -35.08
N THR A 94 -41.30 13.17 -33.87
CA THR A 94 -42.66 13.55 -33.45
C THR A 94 -42.56 14.56 -32.32
N GLU A 95 -43.02 15.78 -32.59
CA GLU A 95 -43.31 16.79 -31.59
C GLU A 95 -44.51 16.35 -30.75
N ILE A 96 -44.34 16.26 -29.43
CA ILE A 96 -45.45 16.39 -28.47
C ILE A 96 -44.93 17.17 -27.26
N LEU A 97 -45.44 18.39 -27.07
CA LEU A 97 -45.38 19.13 -25.81
C LEU A 97 -46.19 18.37 -24.76
N SER A 98 -45.59 18.04 -23.61
CA SER A 98 -46.32 18.04 -22.34
C SER A 98 -45.38 18.18 -21.14
N ASN A 99 -45.64 19.21 -20.35
CA ASN A 99 -45.00 19.54 -19.09
C ASN A 99 -45.05 18.38 -18.08
N LYS A 100 -43.88 17.85 -17.68
CA LYS A 100 -43.69 17.29 -16.33
C LYS A 100 -42.31 17.67 -15.80
N LYS A 101 -42.33 18.41 -14.69
CA LYS A 101 -41.19 18.78 -13.86
C LYS A 101 -40.41 17.53 -13.44
N ASN A 102 -39.17 17.40 -13.93
CA ASN A 102 -38.11 16.66 -13.26
C ASN A 102 -37.00 17.68 -13.01
N LEU A 103 -36.85 18.13 -11.76
CA LEU A 103 -35.67 18.85 -11.32
C LEU A 103 -34.50 17.86 -11.34
N SER A 104 -33.80 17.78 -12.46
CA SER A 104 -32.40 17.35 -12.45
C SER A 104 -31.61 18.50 -11.87
N GLU A 105 -31.13 18.35 -10.63
CA GLU A 105 -30.09 19.23 -10.09
C GLU A 105 -28.83 19.05 -10.94
N ASN A 106 -28.71 19.89 -11.97
CA ASN A 106 -27.43 20.19 -12.56
C ASN A 106 -26.62 20.88 -11.46
N VAL A 107 -25.74 20.14 -10.80
CA VAL A 107 -24.67 20.72 -9.98
C VAL A 107 -23.74 21.46 -10.93
N VAL A 108 -24.12 22.69 -11.24
CA VAL A 108 -23.23 23.68 -11.81
C VAL A 108 -22.21 23.97 -10.72
N VAL A 109 -21.03 23.35 -10.81
CA VAL A 109 -19.87 23.66 -9.98
C VAL A 109 -19.42 25.09 -10.33
N THR A 110 -20.13 26.07 -9.81
CA THR A 110 -19.79 27.48 -9.89
C THR A 110 -18.92 27.80 -8.69
N LYS A 111 -17.67 28.17 -9.00
CA LYS A 111 -16.55 28.49 -8.10
C LYS A 111 -15.92 27.26 -7.42
N ARG A 112 -14.74 26.87 -7.93
CA ARG A 112 -13.81 26.02 -7.18
C ARG A 112 -13.61 26.66 -5.81
N PRO A 113 -13.87 25.95 -4.69
CA PRO A 113 -13.48 26.48 -3.39
C PRO A 113 -11.99 26.77 -3.44
N LYS A 114 -11.57 27.94 -2.94
CA LYS A 114 -10.16 28.27 -2.75
C LYS A 114 -9.61 27.25 -1.74
N LEU A 115 -9.09 26.15 -2.27
CA LEU A 115 -8.53 25.07 -1.47
C LEU A 115 -7.21 25.63 -0.92
N ASN A 116 -7.11 25.70 0.41
CA ASN A 116 -5.86 26.10 1.04
C ASN A 116 -4.74 25.18 0.51
N LYS A 117 -3.65 25.79 0.03
CA LYS A 117 -2.48 25.03 -0.44
C LYS A 117 -2.04 24.07 0.65
N LEU A 118 -1.68 22.83 0.27
CA LEU A 118 -1.18 21.85 1.21
C LEU A 118 0.16 22.32 1.79
N ASP A 119 0.35 22.10 3.08
CA ASP A 119 1.64 22.29 3.72
C ASP A 119 2.69 21.37 3.07
N PRO A 120 3.92 21.86 2.80
CA PRO A 120 4.92 21.05 2.11
C PRO A 120 5.37 19.82 2.90
N TRP A 121 5.41 19.89 4.24
CA TRP A 121 5.68 18.71 5.07
C TRP A 121 4.50 17.74 5.06
N PHE A 122 3.25 18.23 4.97
CA PHE A 122 2.10 17.35 4.74
C PHE A 122 2.22 16.59 3.42
N ILE A 123 2.57 17.27 2.32
CA ILE A 123 2.83 16.62 1.03
C ILE A 123 3.88 15.52 1.19
N THR A 124 4.99 15.82 1.87
CA THR A 124 6.07 14.85 2.07
C THR A 124 5.63 13.66 2.91
N GLY A 125 4.93 13.87 4.03
CA GLY A 125 4.41 12.79 4.86
C GLY A 125 3.40 11.92 4.13
N PHE A 126 2.47 12.53 3.40
CA PHE A 126 1.47 11.79 2.63
C PHE A 126 2.12 10.97 1.50
N VAL A 127 3.18 11.50 0.87
CA VAL A 127 3.95 10.77 -0.13
C VAL A 127 4.78 9.66 0.48
N ASP A 128 5.30 9.82 1.70
CA ASP A 128 5.93 8.73 2.47
C ASP A 128 4.97 7.56 2.72
N ALA A 129 3.66 7.81 2.81
CA ALA A 129 2.64 6.75 2.89
C ALA A 129 2.22 6.24 1.49
N GLU A 130 1.61 7.09 0.67
CA GLU A 130 0.83 6.69 -0.51
C GLU A 130 1.55 6.94 -1.85
N GLY A 131 2.65 7.69 -1.84
CA GLY A 131 3.37 8.06 -3.05
C GLY A 131 4.21 6.95 -3.66
N CYS A 132 4.38 7.02 -4.98
CA CYS A 132 5.14 6.08 -5.79
C CYS A 132 6.06 6.82 -6.77
N PHE A 133 7.32 6.39 -6.83
CA PHE A 133 8.30 6.81 -7.84
C PHE A 133 8.66 5.60 -8.69
N SER A 134 8.57 5.74 -10.02
CA SER A 134 8.79 4.64 -10.95
C SER A 134 9.75 5.04 -12.06
N ILE A 135 10.60 4.09 -12.43
CA ILE A 135 11.41 4.09 -13.65
C ILE A 135 10.80 3.05 -14.59
N GLU A 136 10.29 3.52 -15.72
CA GLU A 136 9.70 2.72 -16.78
C GLU A 136 10.68 2.64 -17.95
N LEU A 137 10.92 1.44 -18.45
CA LEU A 137 11.61 1.18 -19.71
C LEU A 137 10.58 0.51 -20.62
N PHE A 138 9.85 1.30 -21.41
CA PHE A 138 8.78 0.76 -22.26
C PHE A 138 9.31 0.41 -23.63
N LYS A 139 8.85 -0.72 -24.19
CA LYS A 139 9.21 -1.14 -25.54
C LYS A 139 8.77 -0.08 -26.54
N ASP A 140 9.71 0.36 -27.36
CA ASP A 140 9.51 1.33 -28.42
C ASP A 140 10.39 0.92 -29.60
N SER A 141 9.76 0.31 -30.62
CA SER A 141 10.46 -0.20 -31.80
C SER A 141 11.27 0.86 -32.56
N LYS A 142 10.90 2.13 -32.42
CA LYS A 142 11.54 3.28 -33.07
C LYS A 142 12.74 3.80 -32.26
N ALA A 143 12.83 3.49 -30.98
CA ALA A 143 13.95 3.90 -30.14
C ALA A 143 15.23 3.11 -30.50
N LYS A 144 16.39 3.77 -30.37
CA LYS A 144 17.71 3.19 -30.69
C LYS A 144 17.95 1.83 -30.03
N PHE A 145 17.54 1.69 -28.78
CA PHE A 145 17.71 0.46 -27.99
C PHE A 145 16.41 -0.34 -27.85
N LYS A 146 15.41 -0.08 -28.69
CA LYS A 146 14.06 -0.68 -28.62
C LYS A 146 13.28 -0.39 -27.34
N TYR A 147 13.80 0.50 -26.50
CA TYR A 147 13.18 0.95 -25.25
C TYR A 147 13.33 2.45 -25.11
N THR A 148 12.28 3.09 -24.59
CA THR A 148 12.28 4.51 -24.22
C THR A 148 12.11 4.62 -22.70
N PRO A 149 13.00 5.34 -21.99
CA PRO A 149 12.85 5.54 -20.56
C PRO A 149 11.80 6.60 -20.24
N ARG A 150 11.05 6.38 -19.17
CA ARG A 150 10.13 7.36 -18.59
C ARG A 150 10.18 7.29 -17.08
N LEU A 151 10.18 8.47 -16.46
CA LEU A 151 10.02 8.62 -15.02
C LEU A 151 8.59 9.00 -14.70
N VAL A 152 8.05 8.41 -13.64
CA VAL A 152 6.70 8.68 -13.16
C VAL A 152 6.73 8.91 -11.66
N PHE A 153 6.15 10.02 -11.23
CA PHE A 153 5.71 10.20 -9.85
C PHE A 153 4.18 10.08 -9.82
N GLY A 154 3.64 9.36 -8.83
CA GLY A 154 2.20 9.23 -8.71
C GLY A 154 1.68 8.89 -7.33
N ILE A 155 0.39 9.15 -7.13
CA ILE A 155 -0.38 8.83 -5.94
C ILE A 155 -1.70 8.24 -6.42
N ASN A 156 -2.01 7.02 -5.98
CA ASN A 156 -3.22 6.30 -6.39
C ASN A 156 -4.09 6.05 -5.16
N LEU A 157 -5.33 6.53 -5.16
CA LEU A 157 -6.25 6.47 -4.03
C LEU A 157 -7.63 5.99 -4.47
N HIS A 158 -8.49 5.70 -3.51
CA HIS A 158 -9.91 5.56 -3.76
C HIS A 158 -10.52 6.91 -4.20
N VAL A 159 -11.56 6.87 -5.04
CA VAL A 159 -12.26 8.07 -5.54
C VAL A 159 -12.78 8.99 -4.43
N LYS A 160 -13.06 8.44 -3.24
CA LYS A 160 -13.48 9.20 -2.05
C LYS A 160 -12.44 10.23 -1.59
N ASP A 161 -11.17 10.00 -1.89
CA ASP A 161 -10.07 10.91 -1.58
C ASP A 161 -9.67 11.78 -2.80
N LEU A 162 -10.47 11.83 -3.88
CA LEU A 162 -10.24 12.73 -5.02
C LEU A 162 -9.95 14.19 -4.62
N PRO A 163 -10.64 14.79 -3.63
CA PRO A 163 -10.34 16.15 -3.20
C PRO A 163 -8.89 16.37 -2.75
N ILE A 164 -8.25 15.36 -2.14
CA ILE A 164 -6.84 15.47 -1.73
C ILE A 164 -5.93 15.54 -2.96
N LEU A 165 -6.20 14.73 -3.99
CA LEU A 165 -5.41 14.73 -5.22
C LEU A 165 -5.56 16.02 -6.02
N LEU A 166 -6.74 16.64 -5.98
CA LEU A 166 -6.94 17.99 -6.51
C LEU A 166 -6.10 19.02 -5.73
N SER A 167 -6.03 18.90 -4.40
CA SER A 167 -5.17 19.76 -3.57
C SER A 167 -3.68 19.61 -3.93
N PHE A 168 -3.23 18.37 -4.19
CA PHE A 168 -1.86 18.10 -4.66
C PHE A 168 -1.57 18.83 -5.98
N LYS A 169 -2.47 18.68 -6.97
CA LYS A 169 -2.33 19.34 -8.28
C LYS A 169 -2.30 20.87 -8.14
N ASP A 170 -3.24 21.43 -7.37
CA ASP A 170 -3.34 22.88 -7.19
C ASP A 170 -2.13 23.44 -6.41
N THR A 171 -1.58 22.68 -5.46
CA THR A 171 -0.43 23.11 -4.65
C THR A 171 0.88 23.02 -5.43
N LEU A 172 1.12 21.90 -6.12
CA LEU A 172 2.35 21.69 -6.89
C LEU A 172 2.31 22.41 -8.25
N GLY A 173 1.13 22.80 -8.74
CA GLY A 173 0.95 23.50 -10.02
C GLY A 173 1.22 22.64 -11.25
N VAL A 174 1.48 21.35 -11.07
CA VAL A 174 1.80 20.39 -12.13
C VAL A 174 1.01 19.10 -11.96
N GLY A 175 1.10 18.23 -12.97
CA GLY A 175 0.50 16.90 -12.92
C GLY A 175 -0.95 16.83 -13.37
N THR A 176 -1.43 15.60 -13.46
CA THR A 176 -2.76 15.27 -13.98
C THR A 176 -3.49 14.41 -12.96
N VAL A 177 -4.77 14.69 -12.76
CA VAL A 177 -5.67 13.87 -11.95
C VAL A 177 -6.65 13.17 -12.87
N SER A 178 -6.77 11.85 -12.75
CA SER A 178 -7.71 11.05 -13.53
C SER A 178 -8.40 10.00 -12.66
N THR A 179 -9.69 9.78 -12.91
CA THR A 179 -10.52 8.83 -12.17
C THR A 179 -11.02 7.74 -13.12
N LYS A 180 -10.93 6.49 -12.71
CA LYS A 180 -11.52 5.34 -13.41
C LYS A 180 -12.15 4.40 -12.39
N GLY A 181 -13.47 4.24 -12.46
CA GLY A 181 -14.21 3.45 -11.47
C GLY A 181 -14.02 4.01 -10.06
N LYS A 182 -13.66 3.15 -9.11
CA LYS A 182 -13.39 3.51 -7.71
C LYS A 182 -11.99 4.06 -7.44
N VAL A 183 -11.13 4.18 -8.46
CA VAL A 183 -9.74 4.60 -8.31
C VAL A 183 -9.52 5.97 -8.93
N THR A 184 -8.80 6.84 -8.22
CA THR A 184 -8.34 8.14 -8.71
C THR A 184 -6.83 8.24 -8.56
N ASN A 185 -6.17 8.85 -9.53
CA ASN A 185 -4.72 8.89 -9.64
C ASN A 185 -4.26 10.31 -9.92
N TYR A 186 -3.26 10.77 -9.16
CA TYR A 186 -2.48 11.96 -9.47
C TYR A 186 -1.14 11.52 -10.04
N THR A 187 -0.77 11.99 -11.23
CA THR A 187 0.49 11.59 -11.88
C THR A 187 1.23 12.76 -12.51
N VAL A 188 2.56 12.74 -12.39
CA VAL A 188 3.50 13.65 -13.04
C VAL A 188 4.46 12.83 -13.88
N LYS A 189 4.51 13.11 -15.19
CA LYS A 189 5.25 12.29 -16.17
C LYS A 189 6.13 13.10 -17.12
N THR A 190 5.84 14.39 -17.33
CA THR A 190 6.62 15.21 -18.25
C THR A 190 7.94 15.59 -17.57
N PHE A 191 9.05 15.56 -18.33
CA PHE A 191 10.36 15.84 -17.75
C PHE A 191 10.44 17.23 -17.11
N LYS A 192 9.79 18.23 -17.73
CA LYS A 192 9.66 19.59 -17.20
C LYS A 192 8.95 19.61 -15.83
N ASP A 193 7.81 18.94 -15.72
CA ASP A 193 7.04 18.97 -14.47
C ASP A 193 7.71 18.16 -13.36
N LEU A 194 8.46 17.11 -13.71
CA LEU A 194 9.25 16.33 -12.75
C LEU A 194 10.31 17.17 -12.04
N ALA A 195 10.77 18.28 -12.63
CA ALA A 195 11.67 19.22 -11.94
C ALA A 195 11.04 19.80 -10.67
N VAL A 196 9.71 20.04 -10.67
CA VAL A 196 8.98 20.50 -9.47
C VAL A 196 8.98 19.43 -8.39
N ILE A 197 8.80 18.17 -8.76
CA ILE A 197 8.84 17.02 -7.85
C ILE A 197 10.24 16.87 -7.25
N VAL A 198 11.28 16.93 -8.08
CA VAL A 198 12.68 16.91 -7.63
C VAL A 198 12.96 18.04 -6.65
N ASN A 199 12.55 19.26 -6.97
CA ASN A 199 12.79 20.41 -6.11
C ASN A 199 12.08 20.28 -4.76
N HIS A 200 10.81 19.84 -4.75
CA HIS A 200 10.06 19.60 -3.51
C HIS A 200 10.79 18.63 -2.59
N PHE A 201 11.14 17.44 -3.08
CA PHE A 201 11.73 16.39 -2.22
C PHE A 201 13.22 16.60 -1.92
N LYS A 202 13.90 17.52 -2.60
CA LYS A 202 15.20 18.04 -2.16
C LYS A 202 15.06 18.99 -0.97
N GLN A 203 14.03 19.83 -0.95
CA GLN A 203 13.77 20.79 0.13
C GLN A 203 13.07 20.16 1.34
N TYR A 204 12.18 19.20 1.09
CA TYR A 204 11.40 18.47 2.10
C TYR A 204 11.62 16.96 1.94
N PRO A 205 12.77 16.43 2.39
CA PRO A 205 13.15 15.04 2.16
C PRO A 205 12.16 14.04 2.76
N LEU A 206 11.93 12.94 2.04
CA LEU A 206 11.21 11.78 2.56
C LEU A 206 11.94 11.19 3.76
N VAL A 207 11.17 10.67 4.70
CA VAL A 207 11.65 10.20 6.00
C VAL A 207 11.67 8.68 6.09
N SER A 208 10.76 7.97 5.40
CA SER A 208 10.73 6.50 5.42
C SER A 208 11.82 5.89 4.53
N SER A 209 11.88 4.56 4.48
CA SER A 209 12.71 3.83 3.50
C SER A 209 12.41 4.18 2.03
N LYS A 210 11.27 4.85 1.74
CA LYS A 210 10.96 5.43 0.42
C LYS A 210 11.95 6.52 0.01
N TYR A 211 12.68 7.11 0.95
CA TYR A 211 13.82 7.98 0.66
C TYR A 211 14.80 7.32 -0.32
N LEU A 212 15.16 6.05 -0.14
CA LEU A 212 16.07 5.35 -1.06
C LEU A 212 15.49 5.24 -2.47
N VAL A 213 14.18 4.96 -2.55
CA VAL A 213 13.47 4.88 -3.83
C VAL A 213 13.53 6.23 -4.55
N PHE A 214 13.28 7.32 -3.83
CA PHE A 214 13.43 8.67 -4.39
C PHE A 214 14.87 8.98 -4.82
N GLN A 215 15.89 8.59 -4.04
CA GLN A 215 17.28 8.85 -4.40
C GLN A 215 17.70 8.11 -5.68
N TYR A 216 17.36 6.82 -5.82
CA TYR A 216 17.61 6.09 -7.07
C TYR A 216 16.81 6.66 -8.25
N TRP A 217 15.57 7.08 -8.01
CA TRP A 217 14.77 7.76 -9.00
C TRP A 217 15.36 9.13 -9.40
N LEU A 218 15.98 9.86 -8.47
CA LEU A 218 16.68 11.12 -8.73
C LEU A 218 17.97 10.91 -9.54
N GLN A 219 18.72 9.83 -9.30
CA GLN A 219 19.84 9.46 -10.18
C GLN A 219 19.36 9.19 -11.60
N ALA A 220 18.22 8.50 -11.77
CA ALA A 220 17.63 8.28 -13.08
C ALA A 220 17.19 9.59 -13.75
N TYR A 221 16.62 10.52 -12.98
CA TYR A 221 16.31 11.86 -13.45
C TYR A 221 17.56 12.59 -13.96
N ASN A 222 18.68 12.51 -13.25
CA ASN A 222 19.93 13.15 -13.65
C ASN A 222 20.50 12.54 -14.95
N ILE A 223 20.49 11.20 -15.10
CA ILE A 223 20.89 10.52 -16.36
C ILE A 223 20.02 10.99 -17.54
N MET A 224 18.74 11.21 -17.29
CA MET A 224 17.83 11.74 -18.31
C MET A 224 18.08 13.23 -18.60
N ALA A 225 18.40 14.03 -17.57
CA ALA A 225 18.74 15.45 -17.69
C ALA A 225 20.01 15.67 -18.52
N THR A 226 21.05 14.87 -18.27
CA THR A 226 22.34 14.92 -18.99
C THR A 226 22.29 14.26 -20.35
N LYS A 227 21.13 13.70 -20.75
CA LYS A 227 20.93 12.98 -22.01
C LYS A 227 21.81 11.73 -22.16
N GLU A 228 22.38 11.21 -21.07
CA GLU A 228 23.21 9.98 -21.08
C GLU A 228 22.43 8.74 -21.57
N HIS A 229 21.11 8.71 -21.38
CA HIS A 229 20.23 7.63 -21.84
C HIS A 229 20.19 7.43 -23.38
N PHE A 230 20.81 8.30 -24.19
CA PHE A 230 20.96 8.05 -25.65
C PHE A 230 22.09 7.08 -26.01
N ASN A 231 22.89 6.66 -25.03
CA ASN A 231 23.88 5.60 -25.19
C ASN A 231 23.51 4.35 -24.36
N TYR A 232 24.10 3.21 -24.72
CA TYR A 232 23.77 1.93 -24.11
C TYR A 232 24.13 1.92 -22.62
N GLN A 233 25.28 2.49 -22.25
CA GLN A 233 25.70 2.59 -20.85
C GLN A 233 24.68 3.35 -19.99
N GLY A 234 24.14 4.47 -20.49
CA GLY A 234 23.09 5.23 -19.80
C GLY A 234 21.79 4.44 -19.65
N MET A 235 21.38 3.68 -20.67
CA MET A 235 20.22 2.78 -20.57
C MET A 235 20.46 1.65 -19.56
N THR A 236 21.65 1.07 -19.53
CA THR A 236 22.03 0.03 -18.56
C THR A 236 22.04 0.59 -17.14
N LYS A 237 22.53 1.83 -16.91
CA LYS A 237 22.40 2.51 -15.61
C LYS A 237 20.93 2.66 -15.21
N LEU A 238 20.04 3.05 -16.12
CA LEU A 238 18.60 3.14 -15.85
C LEU A 238 17.98 1.77 -15.53
N ALA A 239 18.41 0.70 -16.21
CA ALA A 239 18.00 -0.66 -15.89
C ALA A 239 18.48 -1.09 -14.49
N THR A 240 19.72 -0.78 -14.12
CA THR A 240 20.24 -0.99 -12.75
C THR A 240 19.39 -0.26 -11.72
N LEU A 241 19.11 1.03 -11.90
CA LEU A 241 18.29 1.81 -10.96
C LEU A 241 16.87 1.25 -10.85
N LYS A 242 16.28 0.87 -11.98
CA LYS A 242 14.97 0.21 -12.01
C LYS A 242 14.98 -1.11 -11.23
N ASN A 243 16.06 -1.88 -11.30
CA ASN A 243 16.20 -3.14 -10.57
C ASN A 243 16.19 -2.95 -9.04
N LEU A 244 16.64 -1.79 -8.55
CA LEU A 244 16.78 -1.49 -7.13
C LEU A 244 15.50 -0.94 -6.48
N ILE A 245 14.49 -0.56 -7.27
CA ILE A 245 13.26 0.04 -6.74
C ILE A 245 12.02 -0.79 -7.08
N ASN A 246 11.03 -0.72 -6.20
CA ASN A 246 9.72 -1.37 -6.35
C ASN A 246 9.87 -2.89 -6.66
N PHE A 247 9.36 -3.34 -7.80
CA PHE A 247 9.38 -4.75 -8.23
C PHE A 247 10.61 -5.13 -9.09
N GLY A 248 11.55 -4.20 -9.29
CA GLY A 248 12.76 -4.47 -10.06
C GLY A 248 12.54 -4.61 -11.57
N LEU A 249 13.41 -5.41 -12.21
CA LEU A 249 13.34 -5.74 -13.64
C LEU A 249 12.47 -6.97 -13.91
N SER A 250 11.64 -6.90 -14.95
CA SER A 250 11.01 -8.07 -15.55
C SER A 250 12.02 -8.88 -16.37
N ASP A 251 11.73 -10.14 -16.64
CA ASP A 251 12.66 -11.03 -17.35
C ASP A 251 12.99 -10.51 -18.76
N ASN A 252 11.99 -9.99 -19.49
CA ASN A 252 12.19 -9.30 -20.77
C ASN A 252 13.18 -8.11 -20.69
N LEU A 253 13.24 -7.41 -19.55
CA LEU A 253 14.17 -6.30 -19.35
C LEU A 253 15.56 -6.78 -18.95
N LYS A 254 15.66 -7.90 -18.21
CA LYS A 254 16.95 -8.53 -17.91
C LYS A 254 17.61 -9.05 -19.19
N GLU A 255 16.83 -9.65 -20.08
CA GLU A 255 17.31 -10.09 -21.40
C GLU A 255 17.74 -8.92 -22.29
N ALA A 256 17.00 -7.80 -22.24
CA ALA A 256 17.31 -6.63 -23.06
C ALA A 256 18.53 -5.82 -22.55
N PHE A 257 18.82 -5.90 -21.25
CA PHE A 257 19.91 -5.16 -20.61
C PHE A 257 20.70 -6.07 -19.67
N PRO A 258 21.36 -7.13 -20.17
CA PRO A 258 21.99 -8.15 -19.33
C PRO A 258 23.14 -7.61 -18.47
N ASP A 259 23.74 -6.49 -18.87
CA ASP A 259 24.87 -5.85 -18.19
C ASP A 259 24.45 -4.98 -16.99
N PHE A 260 23.18 -5.00 -16.58
CA PHE A 260 22.73 -4.25 -15.41
C PHE A 260 23.50 -4.70 -14.16
N ASN A 261 24.19 -3.77 -13.52
CA ASN A 261 25.02 -4.04 -12.35
C ASN A 261 25.00 -2.85 -11.39
N ILE A 262 24.93 -3.13 -10.09
CA ILE A 262 24.93 -2.14 -9.00
C ILE A 262 26.22 -1.30 -9.02
N SER A 263 27.35 -1.82 -9.50
CA SER A 263 28.61 -1.06 -9.64
C SER A 263 28.53 0.11 -10.64
N LEU A 264 27.48 0.15 -11.48
CA LEU A 264 27.28 1.22 -12.46
C LEU A 264 26.65 2.48 -11.87
N ILE A 265 26.19 2.43 -10.61
CA ILE A 265 25.46 3.50 -9.95
C ILE A 265 26.04 3.81 -8.58
N GLU A 266 25.71 4.99 -8.05
CA GLU A 266 26.07 5.36 -6.68
C GLU A 266 25.09 4.68 -5.71
N THR A 267 25.59 3.83 -4.83
CA THR A 267 24.77 3.17 -3.81
C THR A 267 24.58 4.08 -2.61
N ILE A 268 23.38 4.07 -2.05
CA ILE A 268 23.01 4.95 -0.93
C ILE A 268 22.48 4.10 0.21
N SER A 269 22.98 4.36 1.43
CA SER A 269 22.45 3.78 2.65
C SER A 269 21.38 4.69 3.25
N TYR A 270 20.34 4.07 3.83
CA TYR A 270 19.29 4.79 4.52
C TYR A 270 19.52 4.73 6.02
N ASN A 271 19.58 5.92 6.61
CA ASN A 271 19.60 6.10 8.05
C ASN A 271 18.44 7.02 8.42
N PHE A 272 17.59 6.58 9.34
CA PHE A 272 16.49 7.39 9.85
C PHE A 272 17.05 8.63 10.57
N ARG A 273 16.56 9.83 10.20
CA ARG A 273 17.07 11.13 10.69
C ARG A 273 16.15 11.84 11.69
N GLY A 274 15.11 11.16 12.17
CA GLY A 274 14.08 11.77 13.01
C GLY A 274 12.90 12.30 12.22
N ILE A 275 11.84 12.67 12.95
CA ILE A 275 10.63 13.25 12.40
C ILE A 275 10.82 14.77 12.24
N PRO A 276 10.65 15.33 11.03
CA PRO A 276 11.03 16.71 10.75
C PRO A 276 10.02 17.75 11.23
N HIS A 277 8.71 17.40 11.21
CA HIS A 277 7.65 18.38 11.46
C HIS A 277 6.31 17.70 11.79
N GLY A 278 5.43 18.38 12.53
CA GLY A 278 4.10 17.86 12.89
C GLY A 278 3.18 17.64 11.69
N MET A 279 3.24 18.52 10.68
CA MET A 279 2.51 18.34 9.42
C MET A 279 2.99 17.14 8.60
N TRP A 280 4.26 16.73 8.74
CA TRP A 280 4.72 15.47 8.15
C TRP A 280 3.99 14.28 8.78
N VAL A 281 3.83 14.29 10.10
CA VAL A 281 3.08 13.24 10.80
C VAL A 281 1.62 13.23 10.35
N ALA A 282 0.98 14.40 10.25
CA ALA A 282 -0.40 14.50 9.77
C ALA A 282 -0.57 13.97 8.33
N GLY A 283 0.36 14.29 7.43
CA GLY A 283 0.40 13.75 6.07
C GLY A 283 0.55 12.24 6.06
N PHE A 284 1.54 11.73 6.79
CA PHE A 284 1.83 10.29 6.87
C PHE A 284 0.66 9.50 7.45
N VAL A 285 0.08 10.00 8.54
CA VAL A 285 -1.07 9.39 9.21
C VAL A 285 -2.32 9.46 8.34
N SER A 286 -2.50 10.48 7.50
CA SER A 286 -3.62 10.55 6.53
C SER A 286 -3.56 9.45 5.47
N GLY A 287 -2.37 8.92 5.17
CA GLY A 287 -2.18 7.70 4.40
C GLY A 287 -2.31 6.45 5.28
N ASP A 288 -1.27 6.17 6.07
CA ASP A 288 -1.00 4.87 6.73
C ASP A 288 -1.51 4.75 8.18
N GLY A 289 -2.11 5.81 8.74
CA GLY A 289 -2.67 5.78 10.09
C GLY A 289 -4.04 5.12 10.18
N SER A 290 -4.44 4.71 11.37
CA SER A 290 -5.76 4.12 11.63
C SER A 290 -6.30 4.60 12.98
N PHE A 291 -7.53 5.08 12.97
CA PHE A 291 -8.30 5.44 14.15
C PHE A 291 -9.50 4.51 14.22
N TYR A 292 -9.58 3.66 15.25
CA TYR A 292 -10.68 2.72 15.35
C TYR A 292 -11.09 2.45 16.79
N ILE A 293 -12.32 1.95 16.92
CA ILE A 293 -12.94 1.61 18.19
C ILE A 293 -12.92 0.09 18.34
N LYS A 294 -12.20 -0.38 19.35
CA LYS A 294 -12.21 -1.78 19.79
C LYS A 294 -13.44 -1.99 20.67
N LEU A 295 -14.23 -2.99 20.30
CA LEU A 295 -15.34 -3.50 21.08
C LEU A 295 -14.98 -4.91 21.51
N THR A 296 -14.96 -5.18 22.81
CA THR A 296 -14.65 -6.51 23.36
C THR A 296 -15.79 -6.93 24.27
N GLN A 297 -16.38 -8.09 23.99
CA GLN A 297 -17.48 -8.63 24.79
C GLN A 297 -16.92 -9.47 25.94
N TYR A 298 -17.45 -9.25 27.15
CA TYR A 298 -17.14 -10.00 28.36
C TYR A 298 -18.46 -10.38 29.04
N GLY A 299 -18.91 -11.61 28.78
CA GLY A 299 -20.27 -12.04 29.12
C GLY A 299 -21.31 -11.13 28.46
N ASP A 300 -22.16 -10.52 29.28
CA ASP A 300 -23.22 -9.59 28.85
C ASP A 300 -22.75 -8.14 28.78
N THR A 301 -21.48 -7.87 29.11
CA THR A 301 -20.92 -6.50 29.12
C THR A 301 -20.00 -6.26 27.92
N PHE A 302 -19.95 -5.00 27.47
CA PHE A 302 -19.05 -4.57 26.41
C PHE A 302 -18.00 -3.61 26.95
N HIS A 303 -16.74 -3.89 26.64
CA HIS A 303 -15.62 -2.99 26.87
C HIS A 303 -15.27 -2.27 25.57
N ILE A 304 -15.24 -0.94 25.64
CA ILE A 304 -14.98 -0.06 24.51
C ILE A 304 -13.61 0.60 24.69
N GLY A 305 -12.78 0.56 23.65
CA GLY A 305 -11.47 1.20 23.66
C GLY A 305 -11.21 1.97 22.37
N CYS A 306 -10.59 3.15 22.51
CA CYS A 306 -10.05 3.91 21.39
C CYS A 306 -8.63 3.40 21.06
N ILE A 307 -8.37 3.10 19.79
CA ILE A 307 -7.04 2.71 19.32
C ILE A 307 -6.60 3.59 18.17
N PHE A 308 -5.42 4.20 18.32
CA PHE A 308 -4.64 4.76 17.23
C PHE A 308 -3.54 3.79 16.83
N LYS A 309 -3.44 3.47 15.55
CA LYS A 309 -2.48 2.48 15.04
C LYS A 309 -1.84 2.91 13.73
N ILE A 310 -0.56 2.61 13.56
CA ILE A 310 0.14 2.62 12.28
C ILE A 310 0.82 1.27 12.12
N THR A 311 0.72 0.63 10.95
CA THR A 311 1.39 -0.65 10.67
C THR A 311 2.23 -0.52 9.41
N LEU A 312 3.54 -0.75 9.52
CA LEU A 312 4.49 -0.69 8.41
C LEU A 312 5.25 -2.01 8.26
N HIS A 313 6.05 -2.12 7.19
CA HIS A 313 6.99 -3.21 7.02
C HIS A 313 8.18 -3.09 8.00
N LEU A 314 8.81 -4.21 8.39
CA LEU A 314 9.93 -4.23 9.35
C LEU A 314 11.10 -3.29 9.00
N LYS A 315 11.30 -3.00 7.71
CA LYS A 315 12.34 -2.07 7.24
C LYS A 315 12.16 -0.63 7.75
N ASP A 316 10.94 -0.25 8.15
CA ASP A 316 10.59 1.07 8.66
C ASP A 316 10.44 1.05 10.21
N THR A 317 11.09 0.10 10.90
CA THR A 317 11.07 0.02 12.38
C THR A 317 11.57 1.31 13.03
N ALA A 318 12.73 1.81 12.60
CA ALA A 318 13.31 3.05 13.14
C ALA A 318 12.37 4.25 12.94
N LEU A 319 11.57 4.26 11.87
CA LEU A 319 10.56 5.29 11.64
C LEU A 319 9.45 5.25 12.69
N LEU A 320 8.90 4.07 12.98
CA LEU A 320 7.83 3.95 13.99
C LEU A 320 8.33 4.23 15.41
N GLU A 321 9.54 3.78 15.75
CA GLU A 321 10.17 4.11 17.04
C GLU A 321 10.42 5.61 17.17
N GLY A 322 10.92 6.24 16.10
CA GLY A 322 11.10 7.68 16.03
C GLY A 322 9.79 8.45 16.12
N LEU A 323 8.73 7.96 15.49
CA LEU A 323 7.40 8.56 15.54
C LEU A 323 6.80 8.49 16.95
N TYR A 324 6.91 7.33 17.61
CA TYR A 324 6.51 7.19 19.01
C TYR A 324 7.24 8.20 19.91
N CYS A 325 8.57 8.28 19.78
CA CYS A 325 9.37 9.23 20.53
C CYS A 325 8.99 10.69 20.23
N TYR A 326 8.69 11.03 18.98
CA TYR A 326 8.27 12.37 18.57
C TYR A 326 6.94 12.76 19.22
N LEU A 327 5.93 11.88 19.15
CA LEU A 327 4.62 12.11 19.76
C LEU A 327 4.72 12.25 21.28
N SER A 328 5.51 11.38 21.94
CA SER A 328 5.73 11.45 23.39
C SER A 328 6.42 12.73 23.85
N LYS A 329 7.41 13.21 23.10
CA LYS A 329 8.15 14.45 23.42
C LYS A 329 7.36 15.71 23.10
N TYR A 330 6.34 15.64 22.26
CA TYR A 330 5.54 16.82 21.92
C TYR A 330 4.75 17.32 23.15
N PHE A 331 4.33 16.41 24.03
CA PHE A 331 3.61 16.72 25.27
C PHE A 331 4.44 16.29 26.49
N GLN A 332 5.52 17.04 26.77
CA GLN A 332 6.53 16.77 27.81
C GLN A 332 6.03 16.64 29.26
N ASN A 333 4.76 16.96 29.54
CA ASN A 333 4.18 16.85 30.88
C ASN A 333 3.63 15.46 31.21
N ILE A 334 3.79 14.49 30.30
CA ILE A 334 3.40 13.11 30.57
C ILE A 334 4.65 12.37 31.00
N SER A 335 4.73 12.06 32.30
CA SER A 335 5.63 11.01 32.76
C SER A 335 5.17 9.71 32.11
N PHE A 336 5.74 9.40 30.94
CA PHE A 336 5.79 8.03 30.48
C PHE A 336 6.59 7.32 31.56
N ASN A 337 5.88 6.66 32.48
CA ASN A 337 6.50 5.82 33.48
C ASN A 337 7.63 5.06 32.78
N LYS A 338 8.87 5.29 33.23
CA LYS A 338 10.05 4.49 32.88
C LYS A 338 9.75 3.06 33.30
N TYR A 339 8.91 2.38 32.54
CA TYR A 339 8.63 0.98 32.69
C TYR A 339 9.77 0.27 31.98
N ASN A 340 10.78 -0.06 32.77
CA ASN A 340 11.81 -1.01 32.42
C ASN A 340 11.16 -2.35 32.04
N SER A 341 10.95 -2.61 30.75
CA SER A 341 10.81 -3.97 30.23
C SER A 341 11.19 -4.01 28.75
N ARG A 342 11.80 -5.11 28.32
CA ARG A 342 12.47 -5.39 27.03
C ARG A 342 11.59 -5.32 25.76
N THR A 343 10.47 -4.59 25.75
CA THR A 343 9.62 -4.34 24.59
C THR A 343 9.19 -2.86 24.60
N ASN A 344 9.53 -2.11 23.55
CA ASN A 344 9.13 -0.71 23.38
C ASN A 344 7.60 -0.62 23.46
N LYS A 345 7.04 -0.16 24.59
CA LYS A 345 5.58 -0.09 24.80
C LYS A 345 4.95 0.78 23.71
N GLY A 346 4.09 0.17 22.91
CA GLY A 346 3.46 0.78 21.74
C GLY A 346 3.99 0.24 20.42
N ILE A 347 5.20 -0.33 20.36
CA ILE A 347 5.77 -0.95 19.17
C ILE A 347 5.62 -2.48 19.25
N TYR A 348 4.95 -3.05 18.25
CA TYR A 348 4.64 -4.47 18.17
C TYR A 348 5.19 -5.06 16.89
N PHE A 349 5.96 -6.14 17.00
CA PHE A 349 6.54 -6.84 15.87
C PHE A 349 5.71 -8.07 15.49
N SER A 350 5.63 -8.32 14.19
CA SER A 350 5.12 -9.54 13.58
C SER A 350 6.11 -10.03 12.53
N LYS A 351 5.81 -11.13 11.83
CA LYS A 351 6.74 -11.81 10.90
C LYS A 351 7.31 -10.87 9.83
N GLN A 352 6.53 -9.92 9.33
CA GLN A 352 6.94 -8.99 8.25
C GLN A 352 6.56 -7.52 8.54
N THR A 353 5.93 -7.26 9.68
CA THR A 353 5.40 -5.93 10.00
C THR A 353 5.80 -5.48 11.40
N VAL A 354 5.79 -4.17 11.57
CA VAL A 354 5.94 -3.48 12.84
C VAL A 354 4.75 -2.53 12.98
N SER A 355 4.18 -2.43 14.16
CA SER A 355 3.02 -1.58 14.43
C SER A 355 3.27 -0.65 15.60
N LEU A 356 2.98 0.64 15.43
CA LEU A 356 2.77 1.56 16.53
C LEU A 356 1.30 1.49 16.93
N ASN A 357 0.98 1.23 18.20
CA ASN A 357 -0.36 1.11 18.74
C ASN A 357 -0.46 1.86 20.07
N ILE A 358 -1.31 2.89 20.11
CA ILE A 358 -1.65 3.65 21.31
C ILE A 358 -3.11 3.37 21.63
N SER A 359 -3.36 2.77 22.80
CA SER A 359 -4.71 2.37 23.24
C SER A 359 -5.00 2.74 24.71
N ASN A 360 -4.01 3.23 25.44
CA ASN A 360 -4.23 3.77 26.77
C ASN A 360 -5.06 5.06 26.66
N ILE A 361 -6.18 5.13 27.38
CA ILE A 361 -7.11 6.25 27.26
C ILE A 361 -6.49 7.60 27.65
N LYS A 362 -5.55 7.63 28.61
CA LYS A 362 -4.81 8.85 28.98
C LYS A 362 -3.88 9.28 27.85
N ASP A 363 -3.18 8.35 27.22
CA ASP A 363 -2.30 8.64 26.09
C ASP A 363 -3.09 9.11 24.86
N ILE A 364 -4.28 8.53 24.61
CA ILE A 364 -5.19 9.03 23.56
C ILE A 364 -5.57 10.49 23.83
N GLY A 365 -5.99 10.81 25.06
CA GLY A 365 -6.45 12.15 25.44
C GLY A 365 -5.34 13.19 25.55
N ASN A 366 -4.14 12.80 25.97
CA ASN A 366 -3.05 13.73 26.23
C ASN A 366 -2.07 13.86 25.05
N ILE A 367 -2.07 12.91 24.10
CA ILE A 367 -1.14 12.89 22.98
C ILE A 367 -1.90 12.88 21.66
N VAL A 368 -2.67 11.81 21.39
CA VAL A 368 -3.23 11.57 20.04
C VAL A 368 -4.22 12.66 19.66
N ILE A 369 -5.21 12.94 20.52
CA ILE A 369 -6.24 13.95 20.22
C ILE A 369 -5.63 15.34 20.10
N PRO A 370 -4.88 15.86 21.10
CA PRO A 370 -4.27 17.19 21.01
C PRO A 370 -3.33 17.33 19.81
N PHE A 371 -2.58 16.27 19.46
CA PHE A 371 -1.67 16.31 18.31
C PHE A 371 -2.43 16.50 16.99
N PHE A 372 -3.46 15.70 16.73
CA PHE A 372 -4.19 15.76 15.47
C PHE A 372 -5.26 16.87 15.43
N ASP A 373 -5.58 17.49 16.56
CA ASP A 373 -6.28 18.79 16.59
C ASP A 373 -5.36 19.92 16.11
N LEU A 374 -4.08 19.87 16.50
CA LEU A 374 -3.08 20.87 16.11
C LEU A 374 -2.52 20.65 14.69
N PHE A 375 -2.32 19.40 14.30
CA PHE A 375 -1.85 18.99 12.98
C PHE A 375 -2.89 18.08 12.30
N PRO A 376 -3.89 18.67 11.61
CA PRO A 376 -5.05 17.92 11.14
C PRO A 376 -4.71 16.89 10.06
N VAL A 377 -5.21 15.66 10.24
CA VAL A 377 -5.30 14.68 9.16
C VAL A 377 -6.31 15.14 8.10
N LEU A 378 -6.12 14.74 6.85
CA LEU A 378 -6.97 15.09 5.71
C LEU A 378 -7.59 13.86 5.04
N GLY A 379 -8.42 14.13 4.03
CA GLY A 379 -9.18 13.11 3.30
C GLY A 379 -10.26 12.47 4.19
N VAL A 380 -10.74 11.29 3.76
CA VAL A 380 -11.78 10.56 4.51
C VAL A 380 -11.32 10.17 5.91
N LYS A 381 -10.01 10.03 6.13
CA LYS A 381 -9.46 9.72 7.48
C LYS A 381 -9.75 10.83 8.49
N LYS A 382 -9.93 12.07 8.04
CA LYS A 382 -10.37 13.17 8.91
C LYS A 382 -11.75 12.92 9.51
N MET A 383 -12.65 12.33 8.71
CA MET A 383 -13.98 11.96 9.19
C MET A 383 -13.89 10.84 10.24
N ASP A 384 -13.05 9.84 9.98
CA ASP A 384 -12.81 8.76 10.95
C ASP A 384 -12.16 9.27 12.25
N TYR A 385 -11.23 10.24 12.15
CA TYR A 385 -10.65 10.89 13.31
C TYR A 385 -11.69 11.70 14.12
N ASN A 386 -12.59 12.42 13.44
CA ASN A 386 -13.64 13.19 14.11
C ASN A 386 -14.60 12.27 14.88
N ASP A 387 -15.04 11.18 14.27
CA ASP A 387 -15.88 10.17 14.92
C ASP A 387 -15.16 9.48 16.08
N PHE A 388 -13.87 9.18 15.89
CA PHE A 388 -13.01 8.65 16.95
C PHE A 388 -12.90 9.60 18.16
N LYS A 389 -12.70 10.90 17.92
CA LYS A 389 -12.63 11.94 18.96
C LYS A 389 -13.98 12.10 19.66
N TYR A 390 -15.08 12.04 18.92
CA TYR A 390 -16.43 12.10 19.50
C TYR A 390 -16.69 10.92 20.45
N ILE A 391 -16.40 9.69 20.00
CA ILE A 391 -16.53 8.49 20.83
C ILE A 391 -15.60 8.55 22.05
N PHE A 392 -14.37 9.06 21.90
CA PHE A 392 -13.47 9.27 23.02
C PHE A 392 -14.10 10.16 24.10
N ASN A 393 -14.80 11.24 23.72
CA ASN A 393 -15.48 12.11 24.68
C ASN A 393 -16.63 11.40 25.42
N ILE A 394 -17.37 10.52 24.74
CA ILE A 394 -18.37 9.65 25.40
C ILE A 394 -17.70 8.70 26.40
N ILE A 395 -16.52 8.17 26.05
CA ILE A 395 -15.76 7.31 26.96
C ILE A 395 -15.30 8.09 28.19
N LEU A 396 -14.77 9.30 27.99
CA LEU A 396 -14.25 10.17 29.04
C LEU A 396 -15.34 10.59 30.05
N SER A 397 -16.55 10.85 29.59
CA SER A 397 -17.71 11.17 30.45
C SER A 397 -18.35 9.95 31.10
N LYS A 398 -17.80 8.74 30.88
CA LYS A 398 -18.40 7.45 31.26
C LYS A 398 -19.76 7.15 30.61
N GLY A 399 -20.17 7.91 29.60
CA GLY A 399 -21.43 7.69 28.88
C GLY A 399 -21.53 6.31 28.22
N HIS A 400 -20.40 5.72 27.84
CA HIS A 400 -20.31 4.36 27.29
C HIS A 400 -20.82 3.24 28.22
N LEU A 401 -21.03 3.52 29.50
CA LEU A 401 -21.58 2.57 30.47
C LEU A 401 -23.12 2.53 30.46
N SER A 402 -23.77 3.50 29.80
CA SER A 402 -25.23 3.52 29.61
C SER A 402 -25.64 2.77 28.34
N PRO A 403 -26.83 2.13 28.32
CA PRO A 403 -27.38 1.53 27.10
C PRO A 403 -27.47 2.52 25.93
N GLU A 404 -27.87 3.76 26.21
CA GLU A 404 -28.01 4.83 25.21
C GLU A 404 -26.65 5.23 24.63
N GLY A 405 -25.66 5.43 25.49
CA GLY A 405 -24.29 5.78 25.07
C GLY A 405 -23.63 4.63 24.30
N LEU A 406 -23.85 3.38 24.71
CA LEU A 406 -23.39 2.21 23.96
C LEU A 406 -24.04 2.14 22.58
N ALA A 407 -25.35 2.30 22.48
CA ALA A 407 -26.08 2.32 21.21
C ALA A 407 -25.56 3.42 20.28
N GLN A 408 -25.31 4.61 20.82
CA GLN A 408 -24.74 5.73 20.08
C GLN A 408 -23.33 5.40 19.54
N ILE A 409 -22.45 4.84 20.38
CA ILE A 409 -21.11 4.44 19.96
C ILE A 409 -21.17 3.38 18.84
N LEU A 410 -22.07 2.40 18.95
CA LEU A 410 -22.24 1.36 17.95
C LEU A 410 -22.72 1.94 16.61
N GLN A 411 -23.65 2.89 16.64
CA GLN A 411 -24.13 3.58 15.44
C GLN A 411 -22.99 4.33 14.74
N ILE A 412 -22.19 5.10 15.48
CA ILE A 412 -21.07 5.86 14.92
C ILE A 412 -20.00 4.92 14.39
N ARG A 413 -19.60 3.91 15.18
CA ARG A 413 -18.61 2.90 14.77
C ARG A 413 -19.01 2.16 13.50
N ASN A 414 -20.31 1.94 13.27
CA ASN A 414 -20.83 1.32 12.06
C ASN A 414 -20.80 2.24 10.82
N ASN A 415 -20.41 3.50 10.96
CA ASN A 415 -20.19 4.46 9.89
C ASN A 415 -18.72 4.93 9.78
N MET A 416 -17.79 4.25 10.46
CA MET A 416 -16.35 4.54 10.40
C MET A 416 -15.59 3.62 9.45
N ASN A 417 -14.44 4.08 8.97
CA ASN A 417 -13.45 3.30 8.22
C ASN A 417 -14.06 2.60 7.00
N ASN A 418 -13.90 1.28 6.88
CA ASN A 418 -14.38 0.50 5.73
C ASN A 418 -15.92 0.43 5.64
N LYS A 419 -16.64 0.83 6.69
CA LYS A 419 -18.11 0.87 6.70
C LYS A 419 -18.66 2.23 6.28
N ARG A 420 -17.81 3.25 6.12
CA ARG A 420 -18.25 4.59 5.76
C ARG A 420 -18.69 4.65 4.28
N THR A 421 -19.94 5.05 4.06
CA THR A 421 -20.53 5.21 2.72
C THR A 421 -20.71 6.67 2.31
N VAL A 422 -20.74 7.61 3.26
CA VAL A 422 -20.87 9.06 3.02
C VAL A 422 -19.52 9.74 3.29
N PHE A 423 -19.01 10.48 2.31
CA PHE A 423 -17.69 11.13 2.33
C PHE A 423 -17.65 12.43 1.55
#